data_AF-A0A636LL95-F1
#
_entry.id   AF-A0A636LL95-F1
#
_cell.length_a   1.000
_cell.length_b   1.000
_cell.length_c   1.000
_cell.angle_alpha   90.00
_cell.angle_beta   90.00
_cell.angle_gamma   90.00
#
_symmetry.space_group_name_H-M   'P 1'
#
loop_
_entity.id
_entity.type
_entity.pdbx_description
1 polymer ?
#
loop_
_entity_poly.entity_id
_entity_poly.type
_entity_poly.pdbx_seq_one_letter_code
_entity_poly.pdbx_strand_id
1 'polypeptide(L)'
;AKKFEPLLLLPIGFGGLLSNIPEAGMALTALESLLAHHDAGQLAVIAAKLNCAPDVHAIKEALALALPSVQSQMENLAVDMGYTPGVLALFY
;
A
#
# COMPACT_ATOMS: atom_id res chain seq x y z
N ALA A 1 -3.45 -25.25 -22.86
CA ALA A 1 -2.62 -24.63 -21.80
C ALA A 1 -1.42 -25.53 -21.51
N LYS A 2 -0.19 -24.98 -21.48
CA LYS A 2 1.08 -25.75 -21.52
C LYS A 2 1.51 -26.38 -20.18
N LYS A 3 0.68 -26.37 -19.13
CA LYS A 3 0.97 -26.92 -17.79
C LYS A 3 2.34 -26.50 -17.24
N PHE A 4 2.75 -25.25 -17.50
CA PHE A 4 4.00 -24.73 -16.99
C PHE A 4 3.84 -24.38 -15.51
N GLU A 5 4.65 -25.01 -14.65
CA GLU A 5 4.69 -24.83 -13.19
C GLU A 5 3.33 -24.53 -12.51
N PRO A 6 2.28 -25.35 -12.76
CA PRO A 6 0.91 -24.95 -12.47
C PRO A 6 0.62 -24.85 -10.97
N LEU A 7 1.41 -25.50 -10.12
CA LEU A 7 1.24 -25.42 -8.66
C LEU A 7 1.69 -24.08 -8.08
N LEU A 8 2.61 -23.37 -8.75
CA LEU A 8 3.11 -22.07 -8.31
C LEU A 8 2.54 -20.94 -9.18
N LEU A 9 2.59 -21.11 -10.51
CA LEU A 9 2.25 -20.06 -11.45
C LEU A 9 0.74 -19.76 -11.47
N LEU A 10 -0.11 -20.74 -11.16
CA LEU A 10 -1.56 -20.50 -11.07
C LEU A 10 -1.90 -19.60 -9.86
N PRO A 11 -1.46 -19.90 -8.61
CA PRO A 11 -1.64 -18.96 -7.50
C PRO A 11 -1.01 -17.60 -7.73
N ILE A 12 0.20 -17.52 -8.31
CA ILE A 12 0.87 -16.24 -8.62
C ILE A 12 0.05 -15.44 -9.63
N GLY A 13 -0.38 -16.07 -10.72
CA GLY A 13 -1.20 -15.41 -11.74
C GLY A 13 -2.55 -14.95 -11.19
N PHE A 14 -3.18 -15.77 -10.35
CA PHE A 14 -4.45 -15.41 -9.70
C PHE A 14 -4.28 -14.28 -8.69
N GLY A 15 -3.21 -14.29 -7.89
CA GLY A 15 -2.81 -13.17 -7.05
C GLY A 15 -2.64 -11.90 -7.88
N GLY A 16 -1.94 -11.97 -9.02
CA GLY A 16 -1.80 -10.86 -9.95
C GLY A 16 -3.13 -10.31 -10.48
N LEU A 17 -4.14 -11.16 -10.72
CA LEU A 17 -5.49 -10.70 -11.07
C LEU A 17 -6.14 -9.92 -9.92
N LEU A 18 -6.13 -10.50 -8.72
CA LEU A 18 -6.74 -9.89 -7.54
C LEU A 18 -6.05 -8.57 -7.13
N SER A 19 -4.73 -8.47 -7.26
CA SER A 19 -3.95 -7.25 -6.95
C SER A 19 -4.28 -6.06 -7.86
N ASN A 20 -4.87 -6.29 -9.04
CA ASN A 20 -5.12 -5.26 -10.05
C ASN A 20 -6.61 -5.00 -10.28
N ILE A 21 -7.51 -5.49 -9.42
CA ILE A 21 -8.91 -5.07 -9.46
C ILE A 21 -8.97 -3.59 -9.08
N PRO A 22 -9.48 -2.69 -9.96
CA PRO A 22 -9.53 -1.27 -9.69
C PRO A 22 -10.29 -0.98 -8.39
N GLU A 23 -9.74 -0.09 -7.57
CA GLU A 23 -10.35 0.40 -6.32
C GLU A 23 -10.60 -0.67 -5.24
N ALA A 24 -10.23 -1.93 -5.46
CA ALA A 24 -10.44 -2.99 -4.47
C ALA A 24 -9.40 -3.00 -3.34
N GLY A 25 -8.22 -2.41 -3.56
CA GLY A 25 -7.16 -2.31 -2.54
C GLY A 25 -6.58 -3.65 -2.05
N MET A 26 -6.87 -4.76 -2.74
CA MET A 26 -6.62 -6.13 -2.24
C MET A 26 -5.17 -6.43 -1.90
N ALA A 27 -4.21 -5.80 -2.61
CA ALA A 27 -2.77 -5.99 -2.43
C ALA A 27 -2.06 -4.73 -1.93
N LEU A 28 -2.82 -3.76 -1.43
CA LEU A 28 -2.26 -2.52 -0.90
C LEU A 28 -2.23 -2.57 0.62
N THR A 29 -1.18 -2.03 1.22
CA THR A 29 -1.21 -1.72 2.66
C THR A 29 -2.23 -0.61 2.95
N ALA A 30 -2.49 -0.34 4.23
CA ALA A 30 -3.40 0.74 4.61
C ALA A 30 -2.86 2.10 4.12
N LEU A 31 -1.55 2.33 4.28
CA LEU A 31 -0.88 3.54 3.82
C LEU A 31 -0.86 3.65 2.29
N GLU A 32 -0.60 2.56 1.57
CA GLU A 32 -0.63 2.57 0.11
C GLU A 32 -2.05 2.86 -0.43
N SER A 33 -3.08 2.31 0.22
CA SER A 33 -4.47 2.61 -0.12
C SER A 33 -4.81 4.08 0.12
N LEU A 34 -4.30 4.68 1.21
CA LEU A 34 -4.44 6.10 1.49
C LEU A 34 -3.78 6.95 0.40
N LEU A 35 -2.56 6.61 0.00
CA LEU A 35 -1.86 7.30 -1.10
C LEU A 35 -2.62 7.18 -2.43
N ALA A 36 -3.25 6.03 -2.69
CA ALA A 36 -4.04 5.79 -3.90
C ALA A 36 -5.37 6.57 -3.92
N HIS A 37 -5.92 6.96 -2.76
CA HIS A 37 -7.16 7.75 -2.68
C HIS A 37 -6.97 9.25 -2.95
N HIS A 38 -5.74 9.77 -2.87
CA HIS A 38 -5.40 11.17 -3.19
C HIS A 38 -6.18 12.24 -2.41
N ASP A 39 -6.59 11.97 -1.17
CA ASP A 39 -7.19 13.00 -0.31
C ASP A 39 -6.12 14.01 0.15
N ALA A 40 -6.29 15.28 -0.24
CA ALA A 40 -5.31 16.33 0.03
C ALA A 40 -5.07 16.57 1.53
N GLY A 41 -6.09 16.41 2.37
CA GLY A 41 -5.98 16.58 3.82
C GLY A 41 -5.16 15.46 4.44
N GLN A 42 -5.43 14.22 4.08
CA GLN A 42 -4.71 13.05 4.56
C GLN A 42 -3.26 13.03 4.08
N LEU A 43 -3.00 13.38 2.82
CA LEU A 43 -1.64 13.52 2.29
C LEU A 43 -0.84 14.59 3.04
N ALA A 44 -1.45 15.72 3.38
CA ALA A 44 -0.80 16.76 4.18
C ALA A 44 -0.44 16.27 5.60
N VAL A 45 -1.30 15.46 6.23
CA VAL A 45 -1.01 14.88 7.55
C VAL A 45 0.16 13.90 7.50
N ILE A 46 0.19 13.01 6.51
CA ILE A 46 1.30 12.06 6.33
C ILE A 46 2.62 12.80 6.03
N ALA A 47 2.59 13.75 5.09
CA ALA A 47 3.76 14.53 4.73
C ALA A 47 4.32 15.37 5.90
N ALA A 48 3.43 15.93 6.74
CA ALA A 48 3.85 16.64 7.95
C ALA A 48 4.57 15.72 8.95
N LYS A 49 4.15 14.45 9.08
CA LYS A 49 4.83 13.46 9.93
C LYS A 49 6.18 13.03 9.37
N LEU A 50 6.30 12.95 8.06
CA LEU A 50 7.52 12.57 7.35
C LEU A 50 8.46 13.75 7.05
N ASN A 51 8.04 14.98 7.34
CA ASN A 51 8.75 16.22 7.03
C ASN A 51 9.10 16.34 5.53
N CYS A 52 8.15 15.98 4.65
CA CYS A 52 8.32 16.06 3.20
C CYS A 52 7.19 16.87 2.54
N ALA A 53 7.22 16.98 1.21
CA ALA A 53 6.15 17.61 0.46
C ALA A 53 4.88 16.74 0.46
N PRO A 54 3.66 17.34 0.48
CA PRO A 54 2.39 16.62 0.41
C PRO A 54 2.08 16.11 -1.00
N ASP A 55 2.97 15.29 -1.52
CA ASP A 55 2.92 14.66 -2.84
C ASP A 55 3.15 13.15 -2.69
N VAL A 56 2.44 12.34 -3.46
CA VAL A 56 2.51 10.87 -3.37
C VAL A 56 3.93 10.38 -3.63
N HIS A 57 4.62 10.95 -4.62
CA HIS A 57 5.96 10.51 -4.96
C HIS A 57 6.97 10.92 -3.89
N ALA A 58 6.87 12.15 -3.38
CA ALA A 58 7.72 12.63 -2.29
C ALA A 58 7.52 11.83 -0.98
N ILE A 59 6.28 11.44 -0.66
CA ILE A 59 5.96 10.62 0.50
C ILE A 59 6.56 9.21 0.37
N LYS A 60 6.46 8.59 -0.82
CA LYS A 60 7.06 7.26 -1.06
C LYS A 60 8.58 7.27 -0.91
N GLU A 61 9.26 8.28 -1.45
CA GLU A 61 10.72 8.45 -1.29
C GLU A 61 11.10 8.65 0.19
N ALA A 62 10.35 9.49 0.92
CA ALA A 62 10.58 9.72 2.34
C ALA A 62 10.38 8.43 3.16
N LEU A 63 9.35 7.63 2.86
CA LEU A 63 9.10 6.34 3.49
C LEU A 63 10.21 5.33 3.22
N ALA A 64 10.72 5.26 1.98
CA ALA A 64 11.79 4.34 1.61
C ALA A 64 13.09 4.58 2.40
N LEU A 65 13.33 5.84 2.81
CA LEU A 65 14.46 6.24 3.64
C LEU A 65 14.18 6.24 5.15
N ALA A 66 12.91 6.10 5.54
CA ALA A 66 12.51 6.13 6.94
C ALA A 66 12.86 4.83 7.67
N LEU A 67 13.04 4.93 8.99
CA LEU A 67 13.22 3.76 9.85
C LEU A 67 11.97 2.86 9.80
N PRO A 68 12.09 1.52 9.94
CA PRO A 68 10.94 0.63 9.96
C PRO A 68 9.89 0.99 11.02
N SER A 69 10.32 1.51 12.18
CA SER A 69 9.40 1.98 13.21
C SER A 69 8.57 3.19 12.76
N VAL A 70 9.13 4.07 11.94
CA VAL A 70 8.43 5.23 11.38
C VAL A 70 7.44 4.77 10.30
N GLN A 71 7.83 3.82 9.44
CA GLN A 71 6.93 3.21 8.45
C GLN A 71 5.71 2.57 9.14
N SER A 72 5.93 1.77 10.19
CA SER A 72 4.85 1.15 10.96
C SER A 72 3.94 2.19 11.64
N GLN A 73 4.48 3.30 12.11
CA GLN A 73 3.67 4.40 12.64
C GLN A 73 2.80 5.04 11.55
N MET A 74 3.29 5.17 10.32
CA MET A 74 2.50 5.71 9.21
C MET A 74 1.40 4.76 8.77
N GLU A 75 1.65 3.44 8.78
CA GLU A 75 0.63 2.42 8.55
C GLU A 75 -0.48 2.50 9.61
N ASN A 76 -0.12 2.56 10.90
CA ASN A 76 -1.10 2.70 11.98
C ASN A 76 -1.93 3.99 11.84
N LEU A 77 -1.28 5.10 11.45
CA LEU A 77 -1.97 6.36 11.21
C LEU A 77 -2.95 6.26 10.03
N ALA A 78 -2.61 5.52 8.97
CA ALA A 78 -3.55 5.24 7.89
C ALA A 78 -4.74 4.39 8.37
N VAL A 79 -4.49 3.41 9.25
CA VAL A 79 -5.56 2.63 9.90
C VAL A 79 -6.49 3.49 10.75
N ASP A 80 -5.93 4.42 11.53
CA ASP A 80 -6.71 5.39 12.32
C ASP A 80 -7.58 6.31 11.43
N MET A 81 -7.19 6.51 10.17
CA MET A 81 -7.97 7.26 9.16
C MET A 81 -9.04 6.40 8.46
N GLY A 82 -9.21 5.14 8.85
CA GLY A 82 -10.23 4.22 8.35
C GLY A 82 -9.78 3.32 7.21
N TYR A 83 -8.50 3.35 6.82
CA TYR A 83 -7.96 2.43 5.83
C TYR A 83 -7.67 1.06 6.43
N THR A 84 -7.99 -0.01 5.72
CA THR A 84 -7.66 -1.37 6.17
C THR A 84 -6.71 -2.00 5.16
N PRO A 85 -5.65 -2.71 5.59
CA PRO A 85 -4.78 -3.42 4.67
C PRO A 85 -5.56 -4.45 3.86
N GLY A 86 -5.26 -4.54 2.56
CA GLY A 86 -5.82 -5.57 1.70
C GLY A 86 -5.40 -6.97 2.13
N VAL A 87 -6.23 -7.97 1.86
CA VAL A 87 -5.97 -9.35 2.29
C VAL A 87 -4.66 -9.92 1.71
N LEU A 88 -4.28 -9.55 0.48
CA LEU A 88 -3.03 -9.99 -0.13
C LEU A 88 -1.82 -9.27 0.50
N ALA A 89 -1.99 -8.03 0.96
CA ALA A 89 -0.96 -7.32 1.70
C ALA A 89 -0.74 -7.94 3.10
N LEU A 90 -1.79 -8.50 3.73
CA LEU A 90 -1.65 -9.25 4.98
C LEU A 90 -0.94 -10.60 4.81
N PHE A 91 -0.98 -11.19 3.60
CA PHE A 91 -0.28 -12.44 3.28
C PHE A 91 1.18 -12.25 2.87
N TYR A 92 1.57 -11.02 2.50
CA TYR A 92 2.92 -10.67 2.06
C TYR A 92 3.85 -10.41 3.24
#